data_AF-A0A224Y9W9-F1
#
_entry.id   AF-A0A224Y9W9-F1
#
_cell.length_a   1.000
_cell.length_b   1.000
_cell.length_c   1.000
_cell.angle_alpha   90.00
_cell.angle_beta   90.00
_cell.angle_gamma   90.00
#
_symmetry.space_group_name_H-M   'P 1'
#
loop_
_entity.id
_entity.type
_entity.pdbx_description
1 polymer ?
#
loop_
_entity_poly.entity_id
_entity_poly.type
_entity_poly.pdbx_seq_one_letter_code
_entity_poly.pdbx_strand_id
1 'polypeptide(L)'
;MKGISLHLILYAAFYAAPPSAKGATHKLGEGVRLHAQVFYDDSFRNSSTERNDTFMRDHFNKIFASVQAYINKMQLMINISVANVTHNESLVVRDESGTDPLKIQPWKTLEKLREYAQDLNNSNDSIHYLFASREFYENETQTDDLHTNDTFCTGDASATIVHTVAFNYEFYKTATKMTLLTIGLSRPSLLTEEDKKKLQEAFRKCPKYSLKRNRREAGRRRKRGV
;
A
#
# COMPACT_ATOMS: atom_id res chain seq x y z
N MET A 1 75.76 11.89 50.27
CA MET A 1 74.63 12.76 49.85
C MET A 1 73.97 12.11 48.65
N LYS A 2 72.79 11.48 48.85
CA LYS A 2 71.96 10.91 47.78
C LYS A 2 70.62 11.64 47.82
N GLY A 3 70.24 12.21 46.68
CA GLY A 3 68.99 12.95 46.48
C GLY A 3 67.77 12.04 46.31
N ILE A 4 66.60 12.65 46.38
CA ILE A 4 65.33 12.04 45.95
C ILE A 4 64.57 13.12 45.19
N SER A 5 64.43 12.88 43.88
CA SER A 5 63.57 13.63 42.96
C SER A 5 62.16 13.06 43.05
N LEU A 6 61.17 13.92 43.30
CA LEU A 6 59.76 13.55 43.41
C LEU A 6 59.09 13.78 42.05
N HIS A 7 58.80 12.70 41.30
CA HIS A 7 57.96 12.78 40.11
C HIS A 7 56.48 12.63 40.49
N LEU A 8 55.70 13.70 40.31
CA LEU A 8 54.24 13.63 40.21
C LEU A 8 53.86 12.98 38.88
N ILE A 9 53.17 11.83 38.94
CA ILE A 9 52.52 11.21 37.80
C ILE A 9 51.05 11.64 37.80
N LEU A 10 50.67 12.49 36.85
CA LEU A 10 49.27 12.80 36.54
C LEU A 10 48.66 11.59 35.80
N TYR A 11 47.70 10.92 36.42
CA TYR A 11 46.83 9.95 35.73
C TYR A 11 45.68 10.71 35.05
N ALA A 12 45.78 10.88 33.72
CA ALA A 12 44.64 11.27 32.90
C ALA A 12 43.75 10.04 32.67
N ALA A 13 42.64 9.95 33.40
CA ALA A 13 41.59 8.97 33.12
C ALA A 13 40.79 9.45 31.89
N PHE A 14 41.12 8.91 30.72
CA PHE A 14 40.27 9.03 29.54
C PHE A 14 39.00 8.20 29.75
N TYR A 15 37.91 8.86 30.15
CA TYR A 15 36.57 8.29 30.02
C TYR A 15 36.27 8.14 28.52
N ALA A 16 36.55 6.96 27.97
CA ALA A 16 36.00 6.56 26.68
C ALA A 16 34.50 6.39 26.85
N ALA A 17 33.72 7.37 26.37
CA ALA A 17 32.29 7.21 26.23
C ALA A 17 32.01 5.94 25.40
N PRO A 18 31.11 5.04 25.85
CA PRO A 18 30.80 3.83 25.10
C PRO A 18 30.31 4.24 23.70
N PRO A 19 30.70 3.51 22.65
CA PRO A 19 30.21 3.78 21.31
C PRO A 19 28.69 3.71 21.34
N SER A 20 28.05 4.87 21.14
CA SER A 20 26.62 4.98 20.90
C SER A 20 26.27 3.96 19.83
N ALA A 21 25.53 2.92 20.22
CA ALA A 21 24.95 1.98 19.30
C ALA A 21 24.11 2.79 18.33
N LYS A 22 24.63 3.03 17.12
CA LYS A 22 23.86 3.50 15.98
C LYS A 22 22.78 2.45 15.72
N GLY A 23 21.67 2.56 16.44
CA GLY A 23 20.50 1.74 16.22
C GLY A 23 20.11 1.91 14.76
N ALA A 24 20.04 0.80 14.04
CA ALA A 24 19.52 0.81 12.68
C ALA A 24 18.15 1.53 12.72
N THR A 25 18.07 2.69 12.09
CA THR A 25 16.81 3.43 11.98
C THR A 25 15.87 2.58 11.13
N HIS A 26 14.96 1.86 11.79
CA HIS A 26 13.96 1.06 11.11
C HIS A 26 13.10 1.98 10.25
N LYS A 27 13.08 1.72 8.94
CA LYS A 27 12.36 2.57 8.00
C LYS A 27 10.85 2.34 8.17
N LEU A 28 10.06 3.42 8.09
CA LEU A 28 8.61 3.32 8.23
C LEU A 28 8.03 2.38 7.16
N GLY A 29 7.19 1.43 7.57
CA GLY A 29 6.58 0.44 6.67
C GLY A 29 7.45 -0.76 6.33
N GLU A 30 8.71 -0.81 6.78
CA GLU A 30 9.57 -1.96 6.51
C GLU A 30 9.00 -3.26 7.11
N GLY A 31 8.78 -4.26 6.25
CA GLY A 31 8.17 -5.53 6.63
C GLY A 31 6.63 -5.55 6.55
N VAL A 32 6.00 -4.42 6.23
CA VAL A 32 4.59 -4.35 5.87
C VAL A 32 4.39 -4.82 4.44
N ARG A 33 3.35 -5.62 4.24
CA ARG A 33 2.90 -6.06 2.93
C ARG A 33 1.56 -5.45 2.62
N LEU A 34 1.29 -5.27 1.34
CA LEU A 34 0.00 -4.89 0.82
C LEU A 34 -0.37 -5.89 -0.25
N HIS A 35 -1.48 -6.58 -0.04
CA HIS A 35 -2.08 -7.50 -1.01
C HIS A 35 -3.16 -6.77 -1.80
N ALA A 36 -2.84 -6.38 -3.04
CA ALA A 36 -3.80 -5.73 -3.91
C ALA A 36 -4.75 -6.78 -4.50
N GLN A 37 -6.01 -6.72 -4.07
CA GLN A 37 -7.13 -7.50 -4.62
C GLN A 37 -7.81 -6.63 -5.67
N VAL A 38 -7.56 -6.92 -6.95
CA VAL A 38 -7.95 -6.02 -8.03
C VAL A 38 -9.20 -6.52 -8.72
N PHE A 39 -10.22 -5.67 -8.74
CA PHE A 39 -11.40 -5.79 -9.57
C PHE A 39 -11.39 -4.72 -10.65
N TYR A 40 -11.96 -5.02 -11.80
CA TYR A 40 -12.18 -4.04 -12.86
C TYR A 40 -13.51 -4.28 -13.54
N ASP A 41 -14.14 -3.20 -13.98
CA ASP A 41 -15.45 -3.22 -14.60
C ASP A 41 -15.36 -3.29 -16.14
N ASP A 42 -16.52 -3.34 -16.80
CA ASP A 42 -16.60 -3.33 -18.26
C ASP A 42 -16.02 -2.07 -18.87
N SER A 43 -16.21 -0.91 -18.23
CA SER A 43 -15.72 0.35 -18.76
C SER A 43 -14.19 0.38 -18.82
N PHE A 44 -13.52 -0.02 -17.73
CA PHE A 44 -12.07 -0.15 -17.71
C PHE A 44 -11.59 -1.18 -18.72
N ARG A 45 -12.23 -2.36 -18.78
CA ARG A 45 -11.89 -3.39 -19.77
C ARG A 45 -12.00 -2.88 -21.21
N ASN A 46 -13.06 -2.14 -21.51
CA ASN A 46 -13.33 -1.63 -22.85
C ASN A 46 -12.44 -0.43 -23.22
N SER A 47 -11.86 0.26 -22.24
CA SER A 47 -10.83 1.27 -22.46
C SER A 47 -9.50 0.66 -22.93
N SER A 48 -9.37 -0.67 -22.93
CA SER A 48 -8.22 -1.41 -23.41
C SER A 48 -8.44 -2.02 -24.80
N THR A 49 -7.44 -1.91 -25.68
CA THR A 49 -7.32 -2.67 -26.93
C THR A 49 -7.08 -4.16 -26.69
N GLU A 50 -6.45 -4.53 -25.58
CA GLU A 50 -6.21 -5.92 -25.17
C GLU A 50 -7.06 -6.29 -23.95
N ARG A 51 -7.83 -7.37 -24.05
CA ARG A 51 -8.87 -7.70 -23.05
C ARG A 51 -8.70 -9.06 -22.39
N ASN A 52 -7.63 -9.78 -22.71
CA ASN A 52 -7.39 -11.10 -22.14
C ASN A 52 -6.86 -10.99 -20.70
N ASP A 53 -7.10 -12.02 -19.90
CA ASP A 53 -6.80 -12.02 -18.46
C ASP A 53 -5.30 -11.92 -18.16
N THR A 54 -4.45 -12.51 -19.02
CA THR A 54 -2.99 -12.44 -18.89
C THR A 54 -2.51 -11.00 -19.02
N PHE A 55 -2.97 -10.31 -20.07
CA PHE A 55 -2.68 -8.89 -20.28
C PHE A 55 -3.13 -8.05 -19.10
N MET A 56 -4.37 -8.24 -18.63
CA MET A 56 -4.90 -7.48 -17.49
C MET A 56 -4.07 -7.71 -16.22
N ARG A 57 -3.68 -8.95 -15.95
CA ARG A 57 -2.81 -9.29 -14.82
C ARG A 57 -1.46 -8.59 -14.92
N ASP A 58 -0.81 -8.63 -16.07
CA ASP A 58 0.47 -7.97 -16.30
C ASP A 58 0.36 -6.45 -16.22
N HIS A 59 -0.76 -5.89 -16.70
CA HIS A 59 -1.05 -4.48 -16.62
C HIS A 59 -1.16 -4.02 -15.16
N PHE A 60 -1.95 -4.71 -14.33
CA PHE A 60 -2.05 -4.38 -12.90
C PHE A 60 -0.75 -4.63 -12.13
N ASN A 61 0.03 -5.64 -12.48
CA ASN A 61 1.37 -5.82 -11.92
C ASN A 61 2.27 -4.58 -12.19
N LYS A 62 2.23 -4.02 -13.40
CA LYS A 62 2.96 -2.79 -13.76
C LYS A 62 2.43 -1.56 -13.02
N ILE A 63 1.12 -1.44 -12.85
CA ILE A 63 0.48 -0.39 -12.03
C ILE A 63 1.06 -0.43 -10.62
N PHE A 64 0.93 -1.56 -9.93
CA PHE A 64 1.29 -1.64 -8.52
C PHE A 64 2.80 -1.65 -8.27
N ALA A 65 3.61 -2.09 -9.24
CA ALA A 65 5.05 -1.87 -9.21
C ALA A 65 5.40 -0.37 -9.22
N SER A 66 4.71 0.43 -10.04
CA SER A 66 4.90 1.88 -10.11
C SER A 66 4.40 2.59 -8.85
N VAL A 67 3.23 2.18 -8.33
CA VAL A 67 2.70 2.66 -7.03
C VAL A 67 3.72 2.40 -5.92
N GLN A 68 4.23 1.18 -5.81
CA GLN A 68 5.23 0.84 -4.80
C GLN A 68 6.50 1.68 -4.96
N ALA A 69 7.01 1.85 -6.18
CA ALA A 69 8.20 2.66 -6.43
C ALA A 69 8.01 4.11 -5.98
N TYR A 70 6.83 4.69 -6.23
CA TYR A 70 6.49 6.05 -5.79
C TYR A 70 6.43 6.14 -4.26
N ILE A 71 5.69 5.24 -3.61
CA ILE A 71 5.51 5.22 -2.15
C ILE A 71 6.87 5.01 -1.43
N ASN A 72 7.71 4.11 -1.95
CA ASN A 72 9.06 3.91 -1.41
C ASN A 72 9.95 5.16 -1.55
N LYS A 73 9.81 5.91 -2.65
CA LYS A 73 10.52 7.19 -2.84
C LYS A 73 10.10 8.24 -1.80
N MET A 74 8.86 8.16 -1.30
CA MET A 74 8.37 8.96 -0.17
C MET A 74 8.83 8.44 1.21
N GLN A 75 9.78 7.51 1.26
CA GLN A 75 10.31 6.90 2.49
C GLN A 75 9.31 5.99 3.24
N LEU A 76 8.24 5.55 2.58
CA LEU A 76 7.32 4.53 3.07
C LEU A 76 7.67 3.17 2.45
N MET A 77 8.36 2.31 3.21
CA MET A 77 9.01 1.09 2.69
C MET A 77 8.10 -0.15 2.69
N ILE A 78 6.89 -0.03 2.16
CA ILE A 78 5.94 -1.15 2.06
C ILE A 78 6.22 -2.02 0.82
N ASN A 79 5.81 -3.28 0.87
CA ASN A 79 5.88 -4.18 -0.28
C ASN A 79 4.48 -4.46 -0.82
N ILE A 80 4.22 -4.13 -2.07
CA ILE A 80 2.93 -4.32 -2.73
C ILE A 80 3.01 -5.52 -3.66
N SER A 81 2.03 -6.42 -3.55
CA SER A 81 1.86 -7.56 -4.43
C SER A 81 0.42 -7.62 -4.95
N VAL A 82 0.24 -7.84 -6.24
CA VAL A 82 -1.08 -8.12 -6.82
C VAL A 82 -1.44 -9.57 -6.48
N ALA A 83 -2.42 -9.73 -5.59
CA ALA A 83 -2.85 -11.04 -5.12
C ALA A 83 -3.83 -11.70 -6.10
N ASN A 84 -4.80 -10.91 -6.58
CA ASN A 84 -5.78 -11.37 -7.56
C ASN A 84 -6.18 -10.24 -8.52
N VAL A 85 -6.63 -10.62 -9.70
CA VAL A 85 -7.16 -9.74 -10.75
C VAL A 85 -8.42 -10.39 -11.29
N THR A 86 -9.55 -9.71 -11.20
CA THR A 86 -10.86 -10.28 -11.57
C THR A 86 -11.74 -9.23 -12.24
N HIS A 87 -12.25 -9.55 -13.43
CA HIS A 87 -13.32 -8.75 -14.03
C HIS A 87 -14.61 -8.95 -13.22
N ASN A 88 -15.24 -7.87 -12.77
CA ASN A 88 -16.48 -7.96 -12.01
C ASN A 88 -17.36 -6.71 -12.16
N GLU A 89 -18.23 -6.73 -13.18
CA GLU A 89 -19.21 -5.67 -13.42
C GLU A 89 -20.29 -5.60 -12.32
N SER A 90 -20.54 -6.71 -11.60
CA SER A 90 -21.60 -6.75 -10.58
C SER A 90 -21.31 -5.84 -9.37
N LEU A 91 -20.05 -5.42 -9.17
CA LEU A 91 -19.67 -4.49 -8.10
C LEU A 91 -20.11 -3.05 -8.37
N VAL A 92 -20.41 -2.71 -9.63
CA VAL A 92 -20.83 -1.36 -10.01
C VAL A 92 -22.30 -1.14 -9.66
N VAL A 93 -22.59 -0.09 -8.90
CA VAL A 93 -23.96 0.40 -8.67
C VAL A 93 -24.22 1.54 -9.63
N ARG A 94 -25.19 1.35 -10.53
CA ARG A 94 -25.58 2.35 -11.54
C ARG A 94 -26.72 3.22 -11.04
N ASP A 95 -26.86 4.39 -11.65
CA ASP A 95 -28.00 5.25 -11.37
C ASP A 95 -29.29 4.72 -12.03
N GLU A 96 -30.07 3.97 -11.27
CA GLU A 96 -31.39 3.47 -11.70
C GLU A 96 -32.48 4.55 -11.68
N SER A 97 -32.20 5.76 -11.14
CA SER A 97 -33.19 6.83 -10.97
C SER A 97 -33.42 7.71 -12.22
N GLY A 98 -32.66 7.50 -13.30
CA GLY A 98 -33.12 7.77 -14.66
C GLY A 98 -32.61 9.04 -15.36
N THR A 99 -31.62 9.76 -14.82
CA THR A 99 -30.99 10.89 -15.54
C THR A 99 -29.79 10.48 -16.38
N ASP A 100 -28.98 9.51 -15.95
CA ASP A 100 -27.96 8.86 -16.77
C ASP A 100 -27.60 7.45 -16.25
N PRO A 101 -28.24 6.38 -16.79
CA PRO A 101 -28.07 5.01 -16.31
C PRO A 101 -26.67 4.43 -16.60
N LEU A 102 -25.81 5.15 -17.31
CA LEU A 102 -24.44 4.73 -17.60
C LEU A 102 -23.44 5.19 -16.53
N LYS A 103 -23.82 6.16 -15.67
CA LYS A 103 -22.98 6.68 -14.60
C LYS A 103 -22.97 5.77 -13.36
N ILE A 104 -21.84 5.76 -12.66
CA ILE A 104 -21.69 5.07 -11.36
C ILE A 104 -22.23 5.95 -10.25
N GLN A 105 -22.96 5.36 -9.30
CA GLN A 105 -23.19 5.94 -7.98
C GLN A 105 -21.97 5.62 -7.09
N PRO A 106 -21.04 6.58 -6.90
CA PRO A 106 -19.70 6.29 -6.40
C PRO A 106 -19.69 5.73 -4.98
N TRP A 107 -20.43 6.35 -4.07
CA TRP A 107 -20.47 5.93 -2.65
C TRP A 107 -21.13 4.58 -2.45
N LYS A 108 -22.25 4.33 -3.14
CA LYS A 108 -22.92 3.01 -3.10
C LYS A 108 -22.07 1.90 -3.72
N THR A 109 -21.29 2.23 -4.75
CA THR A 109 -20.34 1.29 -5.34
C THR A 109 -19.19 0.99 -4.39
N LEU A 110 -18.68 2.00 -3.66
CA LEU A 110 -17.63 1.79 -2.66
C LEU A 110 -18.14 0.94 -1.49
N GLU A 111 -19.36 1.19 -1.03
CA GLU A 111 -20.02 0.41 0.01
C GLU A 111 -20.19 -1.04 -0.42
N LYS A 112 -20.70 -1.29 -1.63
CA LYS A 112 -20.84 -2.63 -2.19
C LYS A 112 -19.50 -3.36 -2.33
N LEU A 113 -18.44 -2.64 -2.75
CA LEU A 113 -17.08 -3.20 -2.80
C LEU A 113 -16.57 -3.57 -1.40
N ARG A 114 -16.80 -2.71 -0.40
CA ARG A 114 -16.41 -2.97 1.00
C ARG A 114 -17.12 -4.19 1.55
N GLU A 115 -18.42 -4.32 1.34
CA GLU A 115 -19.22 -5.47 1.79
C GLU A 115 -18.73 -6.76 1.13
N TYR A 116 -18.57 -6.75 -0.20
CA TYR A 116 -18.02 -7.88 -0.94
C TYR A 116 -16.62 -8.27 -0.44
N ALA A 117 -15.77 -7.28 -0.17
CA ALA A 117 -14.43 -7.49 0.37
C ALA A 117 -14.43 -8.10 1.78
N GLN A 118 -15.39 -7.72 2.62
CA GLN A 118 -15.56 -8.29 3.95
C GLN A 118 -15.88 -9.79 3.87
N ASP A 119 -16.73 -10.18 2.91
CA ASP A 119 -17.14 -11.58 2.70
C ASP A 119 -16.00 -12.48 2.18
N LEU A 120 -15.03 -11.91 1.46
CA LEU A 120 -13.86 -12.66 0.99
C LEU A 120 -12.93 -13.10 2.13
N ASN A 121 -13.03 -12.47 3.30
CA ASN A 121 -12.21 -12.77 4.49
C ASN A 121 -10.70 -12.84 4.17
N ASN A 122 -10.24 -11.93 3.31
CA ASN A 122 -8.83 -11.79 2.99
C ASN A 122 -8.04 -11.27 4.20
N SER A 123 -6.71 -11.46 4.19
CA SER A 123 -5.84 -10.93 5.23
C SER A 123 -5.99 -9.41 5.34
N ASN A 124 -5.91 -8.87 6.57
CA ASN A 124 -6.17 -7.45 6.83
C ASN A 124 -5.11 -6.49 6.30
N ASP A 125 -4.02 -7.00 5.74
CA ASP A 125 -3.06 -6.26 4.93
C ASP A 125 -3.41 -6.28 3.42
N SER A 126 -4.67 -6.55 3.10
CA SER A 126 -5.21 -6.46 1.73
C SER A 126 -5.96 -5.15 1.50
N ILE A 127 -5.88 -4.62 0.29
CA ILE A 127 -6.76 -3.54 -0.19
C ILE A 127 -7.48 -4.02 -1.43
N HIS A 128 -8.79 -3.79 -1.48
CA HIS A 128 -9.67 -4.17 -2.56
C HIS A 128 -9.89 -2.96 -3.46
N TYR A 129 -9.45 -3.06 -4.71
CA TYR A 129 -9.50 -1.98 -5.68
C TYR A 129 -10.58 -2.29 -6.71
N LEU A 130 -11.44 -1.33 -7.02
CA LEU A 130 -12.29 -1.38 -8.21
C LEU A 130 -11.81 -0.34 -9.22
N PHE A 131 -11.29 -0.80 -10.35
CA PHE A 131 -10.91 0.07 -11.47
C PHE A 131 -12.10 0.24 -12.42
N ALA A 132 -12.45 1.50 -12.70
CA ALA A 132 -13.51 1.88 -13.61
C ALA A 132 -13.13 3.14 -14.39
N SER A 133 -13.61 3.26 -15.63
CA SER A 133 -13.40 4.44 -16.47
C SER A 133 -14.67 5.24 -16.77
N ARG A 134 -15.86 4.65 -16.54
CA ARG A 134 -17.14 5.35 -16.69
C ARG A 134 -17.26 6.49 -15.68
N GLU A 135 -18.04 7.50 -16.05
CA GLU A 135 -18.23 8.70 -15.24
C GLU A 135 -19.01 8.41 -13.95
N PHE A 136 -18.76 9.23 -12.94
CA PHE A 136 -19.51 9.22 -11.69
C PHE A 136 -20.67 10.20 -11.76
N TYR A 137 -21.72 9.92 -10.98
CA TYR A 137 -22.84 10.84 -10.84
C TYR A 137 -22.42 12.14 -10.15
N GLU A 138 -22.61 13.27 -10.83
CA GLU A 138 -22.00 14.57 -10.51
C GLU A 138 -22.48 15.19 -9.19
N ASN A 139 -23.67 14.84 -8.72
CA ASN A 139 -24.23 15.38 -7.48
C ASN A 139 -23.68 14.71 -6.22
N GLU A 140 -22.86 13.65 -6.34
CA GLU A 140 -22.43 12.85 -5.18
C GLU A 140 -20.96 13.03 -4.78
N THR A 141 -20.01 13.51 -5.61
CA THR A 141 -18.62 13.65 -5.11
C THR A 141 -17.61 14.36 -6.01
N GLN A 142 -16.59 14.94 -5.37
CA GLN A 142 -15.21 14.98 -5.88
C GLN A 142 -14.71 13.54 -6.08
N THR A 143 -14.34 13.19 -7.31
CA THR A 143 -13.98 11.82 -7.73
C THR A 143 -12.69 11.28 -7.10
N ASP A 144 -12.09 12.03 -6.18
CA ASP A 144 -10.70 11.88 -5.78
C ASP A 144 -10.52 11.38 -4.34
N ASP A 145 -11.60 10.96 -3.67
CA ASP A 145 -11.60 10.48 -2.28
C ASP A 145 -12.50 9.24 -2.03
N LEU A 146 -12.66 8.36 -3.03
CA LEU A 146 -13.47 7.15 -2.90
C LEU A 146 -12.69 5.98 -2.29
N HIS A 147 -12.54 6.02 -0.96
CA HIS A 147 -11.88 4.96 -0.21
C HIS A 147 -12.49 4.78 1.19
N THR A 148 -12.21 3.64 1.79
CA THR A 148 -12.48 3.42 3.21
C THR A 148 -11.41 4.10 4.07
N ASN A 149 -11.83 4.76 5.14
CA ASN A 149 -10.94 5.46 6.08
C ASN A 149 -10.45 4.52 7.18
N ASP A 150 -9.15 4.59 7.49
CA ASP A 150 -8.54 3.94 8.66
C ASP A 150 -8.77 2.43 8.79
N THR A 151 -9.01 1.72 7.67
CA THR A 151 -9.31 0.28 7.66
C THR A 151 -8.08 -0.60 7.46
N PHE A 152 -6.98 -0.08 6.90
CA PHE A 152 -5.82 -0.90 6.57
C PHE A 152 -5.18 -1.52 7.82
N CYS A 153 -4.94 -2.83 7.78
CA CYS A 153 -4.46 -3.64 8.90
C CYS A 153 -5.38 -3.65 10.13
N THR A 154 -6.69 -3.46 9.93
CA THR A 154 -7.70 -3.56 11.00
C THR A 154 -8.54 -4.85 10.86
N GLY A 155 -9.73 -4.92 11.46
CA GLY A 155 -10.69 -6.00 11.20
C GLY A 155 -11.63 -5.70 10.03
N ASP A 156 -11.70 -4.44 9.61
CA ASP A 156 -12.60 -3.96 8.57
C ASP A 156 -11.93 -4.05 7.19
N ALA A 157 -12.71 -4.38 6.17
CA ALA A 157 -12.21 -4.45 4.80
C ALA A 157 -11.73 -3.08 4.27
N SER A 158 -10.49 -3.03 3.79
CA SER A 158 -9.99 -1.89 3.02
C SER A 158 -10.43 -1.96 1.57
N ALA A 159 -11.09 -0.91 1.11
CA ALA A 159 -11.65 -0.82 -0.23
C ALA A 159 -11.46 0.59 -0.82
N THR A 160 -11.29 0.66 -2.15
CA THR A 160 -11.19 1.92 -2.88
C THR A 160 -11.58 1.79 -4.35
N ILE A 161 -12.11 2.88 -4.92
CA ILE A 161 -12.40 2.98 -6.35
C ILE A 161 -11.30 3.81 -7.03
N VAL A 162 -10.76 3.28 -8.13
CA VAL A 162 -9.76 3.94 -8.96
C VAL A 162 -10.41 4.34 -10.29
N HIS A 163 -10.72 5.62 -10.44
CA HIS A 163 -11.25 6.16 -11.68
C HIS A 163 -10.13 6.46 -12.67
N THR A 164 -10.00 5.61 -13.70
CA THR A 164 -8.97 5.78 -14.73
C THR A 164 -9.26 4.92 -15.97
N VAL A 165 -8.49 5.12 -17.04
CA VAL A 165 -8.49 4.29 -18.25
C VAL A 165 -7.24 3.40 -18.28
N ALA A 166 -7.33 2.26 -18.95
CA ALA A 166 -6.23 1.29 -19.05
C ALA A 166 -4.99 1.86 -19.78
N PHE A 167 -5.19 2.73 -20.77
CA PHE A 167 -4.10 3.32 -21.54
C PHE A 167 -3.94 4.81 -21.25
N ASN A 168 -3.32 5.13 -20.12
CA ASN A 168 -2.83 6.47 -19.80
C ASN A 168 -1.39 6.36 -19.27
N TYR A 169 -0.41 7.10 -19.79
CA TYR A 169 0.98 7.03 -19.32
C TYR A 169 1.15 7.31 -17.81
N GLU A 170 0.16 7.95 -17.19
CA GLU A 170 0.07 8.24 -15.76
C GLU A 170 -1.03 7.45 -15.03
N PHE A 171 -1.49 6.32 -15.59
CA PHE A 171 -2.56 5.48 -15.04
C PHE A 171 -2.34 5.11 -13.55
N TYR A 172 -1.07 5.06 -13.11
CA TYR A 172 -0.72 4.64 -11.74
C TYR A 172 -0.91 5.77 -10.72
N LYS A 173 -1.03 7.04 -11.15
CA LYS A 173 -1.14 8.18 -10.22
C LYS A 173 -2.41 8.12 -9.40
N THR A 174 -3.56 7.84 -10.03
CA THR A 174 -4.83 7.67 -9.30
C THR A 174 -4.73 6.49 -8.34
N ALA A 175 -4.24 5.33 -8.78
CA ALA A 175 -4.03 4.18 -7.91
C ALA A 175 -3.08 4.49 -6.74
N THR A 176 -2.05 5.31 -6.97
CA THR A 176 -1.11 5.77 -5.93
C THR A 176 -1.82 6.64 -4.90
N LYS A 177 -2.59 7.64 -5.36
CA LYS A 177 -3.37 8.52 -4.50
C LYS A 177 -4.30 7.70 -3.61
N MET A 178 -5.12 6.85 -4.24
CA MET A 178 -6.09 6.01 -3.55
C MET A 178 -5.44 5.03 -2.57
N THR A 179 -4.30 4.45 -2.93
CA THR A 179 -3.54 3.58 -2.03
C THR A 179 -3.06 4.34 -0.79
N LEU A 180 -2.45 5.52 -0.98
CA LEU A 180 -1.95 6.34 0.13
C LEU A 180 -3.07 6.78 1.07
N LEU A 181 -4.21 7.19 0.52
CA LEU A 181 -5.40 7.53 1.29
C LEU A 181 -5.91 6.32 2.09
N THR A 182 -6.06 5.17 1.44
CA THR A 182 -6.60 3.95 2.07
C THR A 182 -5.71 3.40 3.18
N ILE A 183 -4.38 3.54 3.08
CA ILE A 183 -3.46 3.16 4.16
C ILE A 183 -3.43 4.17 5.32
N GLY A 184 -4.12 5.30 5.20
CA GLY A 184 -4.32 6.28 6.28
C GLY A 184 -3.54 7.58 6.15
N LEU A 185 -3.01 7.94 4.97
CA LEU A 185 -2.46 9.29 4.77
C LEU A 185 -3.61 10.28 4.57
N SER A 186 -3.50 11.41 5.27
CA SER A 186 -4.44 12.54 5.10
C SER A 186 -4.18 13.31 3.79
N ARG A 187 -2.92 13.32 3.33
CA ARG A 187 -2.47 14.09 2.16
C ARG A 187 -1.48 13.26 1.31
N PRO A 188 -1.92 12.71 0.17
CA PRO A 188 -1.07 11.82 -0.65
C PRO A 188 0.21 12.46 -1.24
N SER A 189 0.31 13.79 -1.26
CA SER A 189 1.48 14.50 -1.79
C SER A 189 2.60 14.72 -0.76
N LEU A 190 2.34 14.52 0.53
CA LEU A 190 3.26 14.88 1.60
C LEU A 190 3.14 13.92 2.79
N LEU A 191 4.26 13.34 3.20
CA LEU A 191 4.35 12.53 4.41
C LEU A 191 4.76 13.41 5.61
N THR A 192 3.80 13.85 6.40
CA THR A 192 4.08 14.64 7.62
C THR A 192 4.48 13.77 8.81
N GLU A 193 5.03 14.38 9.87
CA GLU A 193 5.33 13.65 11.12
C GLU A 193 4.06 13.06 11.77
N GLU A 194 2.92 13.75 11.65
CA GLU A 194 1.61 13.25 12.10
C GLU A 194 1.21 11.99 11.32
N ASP A 195 1.32 12.03 9.98
CA ASP A 195 1.05 10.86 9.13
C ASP A 195 2.01 9.71 9.47
N LYS A 196 3.31 9.98 9.70
CA LYS A 196 4.29 8.95 10.10
C LYS A 196 3.89 8.25 11.39
N LYS A 197 3.44 9.00 12.40
CA LYS A 197 2.98 8.44 13.67
C LYS A 197 1.74 7.56 13.47
N LYS A 198 0.73 8.07 12.75
CA LYS A 198 -0.49 7.31 12.44
C LYS A 198 -0.21 6.03 11.67
N LEU A 199 0.63 6.11 10.64
CA LEU A 199 1.04 4.95 9.85
C LEU A 199 1.84 3.95 10.69
N GLN A 200 2.72 4.43 11.58
CA GLN A 200 3.45 3.53 12.46
C GLN A 200 2.51 2.76 13.40
N GLU A 201 1.46 3.40 13.90
CA GLU A 201 0.43 2.77 14.73
C GLU A 201 -0.41 1.77 13.93
N ALA A 202 -0.86 2.14 12.72
CA ALA A 202 -1.58 1.25 11.82
C ALA A 202 -0.73 0.03 11.44
N PHE A 203 0.52 0.23 11.03
CA PHE A 203 1.42 -0.83 10.57
C PHE A 203 1.79 -1.85 11.66
N ARG A 204 1.72 -1.47 12.94
CA ARG A 204 1.91 -2.41 14.07
C ARG A 204 0.81 -3.46 14.14
N LYS A 205 -0.38 -3.18 13.59
CA LYS A 205 -1.53 -4.09 13.54
C LYS A 205 -1.47 -5.04 12.34
N CYS A 206 -0.61 -4.76 11.35
CA CYS A 206 -0.46 -5.62 10.19
C CYS A 206 0.08 -7.00 10.57
N PRO A 207 -0.25 -8.05 9.80
CA PRO A 207 0.33 -9.37 9.98
C PRO A 207 1.85 -9.27 9.87
N LYS A 208 2.56 -9.75 10.90
CA LYS A 208 4.01 -9.67 10.93
C LYS A 208 4.60 -10.57 9.84
N TYR A 209 5.21 -9.97 8.84
CA TYR A 209 5.96 -10.74 7.86
C TYR A 209 7.23 -11.32 8.50
N SER A 210 7.24 -12.63 8.76
CA SER A 210 8.46 -13.27 9.27
C SER A 210 9.50 -13.44 8.15
N LEU A 211 10.53 -12.59 8.15
CA LEU A 211 11.72 -12.76 7.30
C LEU A 211 12.42 -14.12 7.51
N LYS A 212 12.14 -14.80 8.64
CA LYS A 212 12.58 -16.18 8.92
C LYS A 212 12.07 -17.22 7.92
N ARG A 213 10.89 -17.02 7.31
CA ARG A 213 10.33 -17.97 6.32
C ARG A 213 11.18 -18.05 5.06
N ASN A 214 11.66 -16.90 4.57
CA ASN A 214 12.53 -16.83 3.39
C ASN A 214 13.92 -17.45 3.60
N ARG A 215 14.54 -17.35 4.79
CA ARG A 215 15.81 -18.06 5.06
C ARG A 215 15.64 -19.58 5.07
N ARG A 216 14.50 -20.08 5.54
CA ARG A 216 14.19 -21.53 5.53
C ARG A 216 13.88 -22.04 4.12
N GLU A 217 13.17 -21.27 3.29
CA GLU A 217 12.89 -21.61 1.90
C GLU A 217 14.12 -21.47 0.99
N ALA A 218 14.92 -20.41 1.14
CA ALA A 218 16.19 -20.24 0.44
C ALA A 218 17.22 -21.30 0.87
N GLY A 219 17.26 -21.66 2.15
CA GLY A 219 18.06 -22.77 2.66
C GLY A 219 17.60 -24.14 2.14
N ARG A 220 16.29 -24.36 1.96
CA ARG A 220 15.74 -25.56 1.32
C ARG A 220 16.05 -25.63 -0.17
N ARG A 221 15.99 -24.52 -0.91
CA ARG A 221 16.38 -24.47 -2.34
C ARG A 221 17.87 -24.76 -2.53
N ARG A 222 18.75 -24.18 -1.69
CA ARG A 222 20.19 -24.51 -1.70
C ARG A 222 20.49 -25.97 -1.34
N LYS A 223 19.71 -26.59 -0.45
CA LYS A 223 19.85 -28.03 -0.12
C LYS A 223 19.25 -28.97 -1.18
N ARG A 224 18.51 -28.46 -2.16
CA ARG A 224 17.84 -29.27 -3.19
C ARG A 224 18.51 -29.26 -4.56
N GLY A 225 19.67 -28.59 -4.71
CA GLY A 225 20.54 -28.75 -5.87
C GLY A 225 19.83 -28.62 -7.23
N VAL A 226 19.62 -27.37 -7.66
CA VAL A 226 19.64 -27.01 -9.08
C VAL A 226 20.69 -25.93 -9.21
#